data_AF-A0A077KHM4-F1
#
_entry.id   AF-A0A077KHM4-F1
#
_cell.length_a   1.000
_cell.length_b   1.000
_cell.length_c   1.000
_cell.angle_alpha   90.00
_cell.angle_beta   90.00
_cell.angle_gamma   90.00
#
_symmetry.space_group_name_H-M   'P 1'
#
loop_
_entity.id
_entity.type
_entity.pdbx_description
1 polymer ?
#
loop_
_entity_poly.entity_id
_entity_poly.type
_entity_poly.pdbx_seq_one_letter_code
_entity_poly.pdbx_strand_id
1 'polypeptide(L)'
;MITSCHNEGPEDVSLENHSNITLSKIAKKATSNNTIITLNMDPITPVCYNSLLDNRNVQLHISQPAPYDIQFKLTLQQKNQNGNYLSVPNPWAIVIIPKGETWATLDTACQLESFVPCGKFTEIKTGNFRLTITSATYFLASGETFNYEFNNGVNTYDFAHKVSCVGGGWNPDDPK
;
A
#
# COMPACT_ATOMS: atom_id res chain seq x y z
N MET A 1 -39.26 27.59 -15.93
CA MET A 1 -39.15 28.56 -17.04
C MET A 1 -37.67 28.71 -17.37
N ILE A 2 -37.29 28.39 -18.60
CA ILE A 2 -35.96 28.66 -19.16
C ILE A 2 -36.11 29.88 -20.08
N THR A 3 -35.20 30.85 -19.96
CA THR A 3 -34.86 31.92 -20.90
C THR A 3 -33.41 32.34 -20.53
N SER A 4 -32.33 32.08 -21.30
CA SER A 4 -31.97 32.56 -22.66
C SER A 4 -31.87 34.10 -22.70
N CYS A 5 -30.87 34.82 -23.23
CA CYS A 5 -29.68 34.54 -24.04
C CYS A 5 -28.76 35.79 -24.07
N HIS A 6 -27.49 35.58 -24.43
CA HIS A 6 -26.56 36.46 -25.19
C HIS A 6 -26.33 37.94 -24.85
N ASN A 7 -25.03 38.31 -24.77
CA ASN A 7 -24.51 39.50 -25.45
C ASN A 7 -23.10 39.20 -26.01
N GLU A 8 -22.91 39.51 -27.29
CA GLU A 8 -21.69 39.42 -28.10
C GLU A 8 -20.73 40.59 -27.74
N GLY A 9 -19.43 40.34 -27.53
CA GLY A 9 -18.34 40.69 -28.47
C GLY A 9 -17.54 41.94 -28.00
N PRO A 10 -16.31 42.23 -28.48
CA PRO A 10 -15.53 41.56 -29.53
C PRO A 10 -14.13 41.07 -29.09
N GLU A 11 -13.49 40.37 -30.02
CA GLU A 11 -12.11 39.90 -30.03
C GLU A 11 -11.09 41.05 -29.92
N ASP A 12 -9.99 40.81 -29.20
CA ASP A 12 -8.72 41.45 -29.52
C ASP A 12 -7.59 40.43 -29.30
N VAL A 13 -6.92 40.09 -30.41
CA VAL A 13 -5.76 39.20 -30.45
C VAL A 13 -4.53 40.08 -30.23
N SER A 14 -3.80 39.86 -29.14
CA SER A 14 -2.42 40.33 -29.04
C SER A 14 -1.52 39.22 -28.54
N LEU A 15 -0.52 38.93 -29.38
CA LEU A 15 0.53 37.94 -29.22
C LEU A 15 1.75 38.61 -28.54
N GLU A 16 2.43 37.81 -27.73
CA GLU A 16 3.82 37.96 -27.26
C GLU A 16 4.13 38.64 -25.90
N ASN A 17 4.37 37.75 -24.92
CA ASN A 17 5.68 37.47 -24.34
C ASN A 17 6.33 38.53 -23.43
N HIS A 18 6.17 38.37 -22.11
CA HIS A 18 7.22 38.74 -21.16
C HIS A 18 7.32 37.71 -20.03
N SER A 19 8.49 37.08 -20.00
CA SER A 19 9.06 36.25 -18.95
C SER A 19 8.79 36.80 -17.56
N ASN A 20 8.21 35.98 -16.69
CA ASN A 20 8.57 35.97 -15.29
C ASN A 20 8.39 34.55 -14.75
N ILE A 21 9.51 33.84 -14.72
CA ILE A 21 9.74 32.66 -13.88
C ILE A 21 9.38 33.09 -12.47
N THR A 22 8.13 32.84 -12.09
CA THR A 22 7.70 33.05 -10.72
C THR A 22 8.22 31.83 -9.98
N LEU A 23 9.34 32.06 -9.28
CA LEU A 23 9.91 31.20 -8.24
C LEU A 23 8.85 30.23 -7.74
N SER A 24 9.08 28.94 -7.96
CA SER A 24 8.39 27.88 -7.24
C SER A 24 8.47 28.26 -5.77
N LYS A 25 7.36 28.75 -5.21
CA LYS A 25 7.13 28.63 -3.78
C LYS A 25 7.17 27.13 -3.55
N ILE A 26 8.36 26.63 -3.21
CA ILE A 26 8.48 25.50 -2.31
C ILE A 26 7.65 25.97 -1.13
N ALA A 27 6.39 25.53 -1.10
CA ALA A 27 5.56 25.68 0.05
C ALA A 27 6.39 25.03 1.15
N LYS A 28 7.03 25.86 1.97
CA LYS A 28 7.62 25.42 3.22
C LYS A 28 6.49 24.68 3.88
N LYS A 29 6.62 23.35 3.90
CA LYS A 29 5.72 22.44 4.58
C LYS A 29 5.52 23.07 5.94
N ALA A 30 4.31 23.58 6.19
CA ALA A 30 3.95 23.96 7.54
C ALA A 30 4.31 22.73 8.38
N THR A 31 5.13 22.92 9.40
CA THR A 31 5.43 21.89 10.38
C THR A 31 4.12 21.59 11.10
N SER A 32 3.22 20.88 10.43
CA SER A 32 2.09 20.25 11.05
C SER A 32 2.67 19.09 11.85
N ASN A 33 2.21 18.95 13.08
CA ASN A 33 2.51 17.83 13.96
C ASN A 33 1.87 16.53 13.41
N ASN A 34 2.07 16.23 12.13
CA ASN A 34 1.55 15.04 11.49
C ASN A 34 2.32 13.84 11.99
N THR A 35 1.59 12.78 12.33
CA THR A 35 2.21 11.49 12.58
C THR A 35 2.72 10.92 11.26
N ILE A 36 4.00 10.63 11.16
CA ILE A 36 4.59 10.05 9.95
C ILE A 36 4.40 8.53 10.01
N ILE A 37 3.74 7.96 9.01
CA ILE A 37 3.54 6.52 8.85
C ILE A 37 4.62 5.97 7.92
N THR A 38 5.20 4.83 8.31
CA THR A 38 6.16 4.08 7.48
C THR A 38 5.73 2.62 7.40
N LEU A 39 5.84 2.01 6.21
CA LEU A 39 5.72 0.57 6.00
C LEU A 39 7.11 -0.01 5.76
N ASN A 40 7.49 -1.01 6.56
CA ASN A 40 8.79 -1.66 6.49
C ASN A 40 8.62 -3.19 6.55
N MET A 41 9.66 -3.94 6.22
CA MET A 41 9.75 -5.36 6.59
C MET A 41 10.51 -5.53 7.89
N ASP A 42 9.97 -6.36 8.76
CA ASP A 42 10.61 -6.76 10.01
C ASP A 42 11.56 -7.94 9.77
N PRO A 43 12.73 -8.06 10.43
CA PRO A 43 13.49 -9.31 10.46
C PRO A 43 12.74 -10.54 10.99
N ILE A 44 11.55 -10.42 11.57
CA ILE A 44 10.79 -11.57 12.06
C ILE A 44 10.33 -12.45 10.87
N THR A 45 10.95 -13.63 10.77
CA THR A 45 10.55 -14.69 9.85
C THR A 45 9.20 -15.26 10.30
N PRO A 46 8.17 -15.25 9.45
CA PRO A 46 6.86 -15.80 9.79
C PRO A 46 6.94 -17.32 9.86
N VAL A 47 6.17 -17.91 10.77
CA VAL A 47 6.05 -19.36 10.89
C VAL A 47 4.88 -19.83 10.02
N CYS A 48 5.17 -20.13 8.75
CA CYS A 48 4.22 -20.72 7.79
C CYS A 48 4.61 -22.17 7.46
N TYR A 49 3.75 -22.88 6.72
CA TYR A 49 4.11 -24.18 6.16
C TYR A 49 5.30 -23.97 5.20
N ASN A 50 6.42 -24.70 5.37
CA ASN A 50 7.71 -24.44 4.70
C ASN A 50 8.47 -23.17 5.16
N SER A 51 8.72 -23.06 6.47
CA SER A 51 9.51 -22.00 7.14
C SER A 51 10.98 -21.85 6.70
N LEU A 52 11.42 -22.53 5.65
CA LEU A 52 12.79 -22.49 5.13
C LEU A 52 13.03 -21.34 4.14
N LEU A 53 11.99 -20.56 3.82
CA LEU A 53 12.09 -19.42 2.91
C LEU A 53 12.26 -18.12 3.71
N ASP A 54 13.16 -17.25 3.23
CA ASP A 54 13.37 -15.88 3.77
C ASP A 54 12.22 -14.95 3.37
N ASN A 55 11.04 -15.25 3.92
CA ASN A 55 9.90 -14.36 3.96
C ASN A 55 9.95 -13.57 5.26
N ARG A 56 9.39 -12.35 5.24
CA ARG A 56 9.32 -11.47 6.40
C ARG A 56 7.91 -10.93 6.53
N ASN A 57 7.49 -10.65 7.76
CA ASN A 57 6.26 -9.91 7.97
C ASN A 57 6.46 -8.42 7.64
N VAL A 58 5.35 -7.77 7.27
CA VAL A 58 5.32 -6.33 7.08
C VAL A 58 5.00 -5.69 8.42
N GLN A 59 5.69 -4.61 8.75
CA GLN A 59 5.42 -3.77 9.90
C GLN A 59 4.93 -2.39 9.47
N LEU A 60 3.93 -1.90 10.19
CA LEU A 60 3.43 -0.55 10.11
C LEU A 60 3.96 0.24 11.29
N HIS A 61 4.70 1.32 11.03
CA HIS A 61 5.29 2.18 12.05
C HIS A 61 4.68 3.57 12.00
N ILE A 62 4.61 4.24 13.15
CA ILE A 62 4.27 5.65 13.30
C ILE A 62 5.40 6.39 14.07
N SER A 63 5.63 7.65 13.73
CA SER A 63 6.77 8.43 14.25
C SER A 63 6.72 8.78 15.74
N GLN A 64 5.58 8.60 16.39
CA GLN A 64 5.36 8.92 17.80
C GLN A 64 4.36 7.94 18.40
N PRO A 65 4.41 7.67 19.72
CA PRO A 65 3.44 6.81 20.39
C PRO A 65 2.00 7.22 20.08
N ALA A 66 1.15 6.25 19.78
CA ALA A 66 -0.23 6.48 19.42
C ALA A 66 -0.98 7.14 20.61
N PRO A 67 -1.60 8.32 20.44
CA PRO A 67 -2.32 8.97 21.55
C PRO A 67 -3.64 8.25 21.89
N TYR A 68 -4.20 7.53 20.92
CA TYR A 68 -5.35 6.64 20.99
C TYR A 68 -5.09 5.41 20.13
N ASP A 69 -5.95 4.40 20.20
CA ASP A 69 -5.89 3.29 19.25
C ASP A 69 -6.10 3.81 17.82
N ILE A 70 -5.24 3.42 16.88
CA ILE A 70 -5.33 3.84 15.48
C ILE A 70 -5.63 2.62 14.62
N GLN A 71 -6.71 2.70 13.86
CA GLN A 71 -7.11 1.69 12.87
C GLN A 71 -6.62 2.09 11.48
N PHE A 72 -5.91 1.18 10.83
CA PHE A 72 -5.45 1.29 9.46
C PHE A 72 -6.19 0.27 8.59
N LYS A 73 -6.66 0.70 7.41
CA LYS A 73 -7.17 -0.19 6.37
C LYS A 73 -6.16 -0.30 5.25
N LEU A 74 -5.87 -1.53 4.85
CA LEU A 74 -4.90 -1.82 3.81
C LEU A 74 -5.53 -2.61 2.68
N THR A 75 -5.08 -2.31 1.47
CA THR A 75 -5.38 -3.08 0.26
C THR A 75 -4.11 -3.72 -0.24
N LEU A 76 -4.25 -4.92 -0.80
CA LEU A 76 -3.16 -5.63 -1.44
C LEU A 76 -3.44 -5.68 -2.94
N GLN A 77 -2.38 -5.64 -3.74
CA GLN A 77 -2.44 -5.92 -5.16
C GLN A 77 -1.30 -6.87 -5.51
N GLN A 78 -1.55 -7.81 -6.41
CA GLN A 78 -0.54 -8.73 -6.92
C GLN A 78 -0.14 -8.34 -8.33
N LYS A 79 1.17 -8.32 -8.58
CA LYS A 79 1.71 -8.09 -9.93
C LYS A 79 1.51 -9.34 -10.78
N ASN A 80 0.82 -9.20 -11.91
CA ASN A 80 0.65 -10.26 -12.89
C ASN A 80 1.86 -10.36 -13.84
N GLN A 81 1.84 -11.37 -14.71
CA GLN A 81 2.92 -11.62 -15.68
C GLN A 81 3.14 -10.45 -16.66
N ASN A 82 2.12 -9.65 -16.92
CA ASN A 82 2.19 -8.48 -17.81
C ASN A 82 2.73 -7.24 -17.09
N GLY A 83 3.11 -7.36 -15.82
CA GLY A 83 3.63 -6.26 -15.01
C GLY A 83 2.57 -5.37 -14.36
N ASN A 84 1.28 -5.66 -14.56
CA ASN A 84 0.16 -4.90 -14.01
C ASN A 84 -0.20 -5.39 -12.62
N TYR A 85 -0.63 -4.48 -11.73
CA TYR A 85 -1.14 -4.83 -10.41
C TYR A 85 -2.64 -5.11 -10.47
N LEU A 86 -3.04 -6.31 -10.05
CA LEU A 86 -4.43 -6.73 -9.91
C LEU A 86 -4.83 -6.63 -8.44
N SER A 87 -5.93 -5.95 -8.15
CA SER A 87 -6.44 -5.77 -6.80
C SER A 87 -6.99 -7.08 -6.23
N VAL A 88 -6.70 -7.36 -4.96
CA VAL A 88 -7.49 -8.32 -4.14
C VAL A 88 -8.63 -7.59 -3.42
N PRO A 89 -9.63 -8.33 -2.88
CA PRO A 89 -10.76 -7.72 -2.16
C PRO A 89 -10.34 -6.71 -1.07
N ASN A 90 -11.14 -5.64 -0.90
CA ASN A 90 -10.85 -4.49 -0.04
C ASN A 90 -11.86 -4.40 1.14
N PRO A 91 -11.42 -4.16 2.40
CA PRO A 91 -10.02 -4.16 2.85
C PRO A 91 -9.46 -5.57 2.88
N TRP A 92 -8.19 -5.70 2.51
CA TRP A 92 -7.48 -6.97 2.64
C TRP A 92 -7.09 -7.24 4.08
N ALA A 93 -6.58 -6.21 4.78
CA ALA A 93 -6.24 -6.27 6.19
C ALA A 93 -6.68 -5.02 6.93
N ILE A 94 -7.09 -5.19 8.19
CA ILE A 94 -7.29 -4.11 9.15
C ILE A 94 -6.24 -4.28 10.25
N VAL A 95 -5.46 -3.25 10.50
CA VAL A 95 -4.36 -3.25 11.48
C VAL A 95 -4.66 -2.20 12.54
N ILE A 96 -4.45 -2.56 13.80
CA ILE A 96 -4.63 -1.65 14.93
C ILE A 96 -3.26 -1.44 15.57
N ILE A 97 -2.84 -0.17 15.68
CA ILE A 97 -1.74 0.22 16.58
C ILE A 97 -2.39 0.70 17.89
N PRO A 98 -2.21 -0.02 19.00
CA PRO A 98 -2.78 0.36 20.29
C PRO A 98 -2.22 1.69 20.81
N LYS A 99 -2.97 2.37 21.67
CA LYS A 99 -2.51 3.54 22.40
C LYS A 99 -1.18 3.27 23.11
N GLY A 100 -0.24 4.18 22.97
CA GLY A 100 1.10 4.10 23.56
C GLY A 100 2.12 3.35 22.70
N GLU A 101 1.67 2.59 21.69
CA GLU A 101 2.56 1.86 20.78
C GLU A 101 2.95 2.71 19.58
N THR A 102 4.06 2.34 18.94
CA THR A 102 4.56 3.00 17.72
C THR A 102 4.52 2.11 16.48
N TRP A 103 4.11 0.86 16.61
CA TRP A 103 4.11 -0.08 15.50
C TRP A 103 3.10 -1.21 15.70
N ALA A 104 2.79 -1.90 14.59
CA ALA A 104 2.09 -3.18 14.57
C ALA A 104 2.64 -4.06 13.46
N THR A 105 2.66 -5.38 13.68
CA THR A 105 3.06 -6.38 12.68
C THR A 105 1.83 -6.91 11.95
N LEU A 106 1.97 -7.05 10.62
CA LEU A 106 0.99 -7.68 9.75
C LEU A 106 1.41 -9.13 9.54
N ASP A 107 0.78 -10.05 10.27
CA ASP A 107 0.99 -11.50 10.16
C ASP A 107 0.32 -12.06 8.91
N THR A 108 0.74 -11.57 7.74
CA THR A 108 0.06 -11.84 6.47
C THR A 108 0.80 -12.82 5.59
N ALA A 109 2.04 -13.17 5.93
CA ALA A 109 2.89 -13.97 5.06
C ALA A 109 2.25 -15.30 4.64
N CYS A 110 1.62 -16.03 5.56
CA CYS A 110 1.01 -17.32 5.21
C CYS A 110 -0.24 -17.17 4.34
N GLN A 111 -0.98 -16.06 4.47
CA GLN A 111 -2.13 -15.78 3.61
C GLN A 111 -1.70 -15.52 2.16
N LEU A 112 -0.50 -14.95 1.97
CA LEU A 112 0.05 -14.63 0.66
C LEU A 112 0.36 -15.86 -0.20
N GLU A 113 0.60 -17.01 0.44
CA GLU A 113 0.88 -18.26 -0.26
C GLU A 113 -0.26 -18.63 -1.22
N SER A 114 -1.51 -18.39 -0.82
CA SER A 114 -2.70 -18.69 -1.62
C SER A 114 -2.79 -17.90 -2.94
N PHE A 115 -2.08 -16.77 -3.05
CA PHE A 115 -2.06 -15.95 -4.26
C PHE A 115 -0.93 -16.33 -5.21
N VAL A 116 0.03 -17.18 -4.82
CA VAL A 116 1.14 -17.60 -5.68
C VAL A 116 0.87 -19.01 -6.21
N PRO A 117 0.29 -19.16 -7.41
CA PRO A 117 -0.14 -20.46 -7.90
C PRO A 117 1.06 -21.37 -8.21
N CYS A 118 1.13 -22.53 -7.56
CA CYS A 118 2.15 -23.54 -7.83
C CYS A 118 1.96 -24.24 -9.18
N GLY A 119 3.07 -24.63 -9.81
CA GLY A 119 3.08 -25.41 -11.04
C GLY A 119 3.04 -26.92 -10.77
N LYS A 120 3.25 -27.72 -11.82
CA LYS A 120 3.31 -29.19 -11.72
C LYS A 120 4.64 -29.69 -11.12
N PHE A 121 5.71 -28.90 -11.23
CA PHE A 121 7.06 -29.28 -10.84
C PHE A 121 7.41 -28.72 -9.46
N THR A 122 8.39 -29.33 -8.80
CA THR A 122 8.98 -28.76 -7.58
C THR A 122 9.77 -27.51 -7.94
N GLU A 123 9.37 -26.36 -7.42
CA GLU A 123 9.97 -25.07 -7.73
C GLU A 123 9.76 -24.06 -6.59
N ILE A 124 10.58 -23.00 -6.55
CA ILE A 124 10.31 -21.83 -5.70
C ILE A 124 9.71 -20.75 -6.58
N LYS A 125 8.47 -20.34 -6.27
CA LYS A 125 7.83 -19.22 -6.95
C LYS A 125 7.91 -17.96 -6.12
N THR A 126 7.98 -16.82 -6.82
CA THR A 126 7.97 -15.50 -6.20
C THR A 126 6.73 -14.73 -6.66
N GLY A 127 5.88 -14.35 -5.72
CA GLY A 127 4.83 -13.36 -5.94
C GLY A 127 5.34 -11.96 -5.60
N ASN A 128 5.01 -10.98 -6.45
CA ASN A 128 5.30 -9.58 -6.18
C ASN A 128 4.01 -8.87 -5.81
N PHE A 129 4.04 -8.12 -4.72
CA PHE A 129 2.87 -7.52 -4.10
C PHE A 129 3.08 -6.04 -3.84
N ARG A 130 2.00 -5.28 -3.90
CA ARG A 130 1.91 -3.89 -3.47
C ARG A 130 0.87 -3.78 -2.37
N LEU A 131 1.30 -3.34 -1.20
CA LEU A 131 0.43 -3.00 -0.10
C LEU A 131 0.16 -1.49 -0.13
N THR A 132 -1.09 -1.07 0.04
CA THR A 132 -1.47 0.34 0.06
C THR A 132 -2.33 0.64 1.28
N ILE A 133 -1.93 1.63 2.08
CA ILE A 133 -2.75 2.13 3.20
C ILE A 133 -3.81 3.07 2.62
N THR A 134 -5.07 2.66 2.67
CA THR A 134 -6.19 3.42 2.09
C THR A 134 -6.81 4.40 3.07
N SER A 135 -6.72 4.12 4.37
CA SER A 135 -7.22 5.01 5.43
C SER A 135 -6.54 4.73 6.75
N ALA A 136 -6.34 5.78 7.55
CA ALA A 136 -5.99 5.66 8.97
C ALA A 136 -6.88 6.58 9.81
N THR A 137 -7.44 6.06 10.90
CA THR A 137 -8.39 6.78 11.76
C THR A 137 -8.25 6.33 13.21
N TYR A 138 -8.53 7.20 14.18
CA TYR A 138 -8.65 6.75 15.56
C TYR A 138 -9.84 5.81 15.74
N PHE A 139 -9.63 4.76 16.53
CA PHE A 139 -10.66 3.83 16.96
C PHE A 139 -11.25 4.40 18.25
N LEU A 140 -12.50 4.91 18.19
CA LEU A 140 -13.27 5.39 19.34
C LEU A 140 -12.78 6.70 20.02
N ALA A 141 -12.10 7.59 19.30
CA ALA A 141 -11.81 8.95 19.75
C ALA A 141 -12.74 9.96 19.06
N SER A 142 -13.95 10.14 19.60
CA SER A 142 -14.96 11.03 18.99
C SER A 142 -14.49 12.49 18.99
N GLY A 143 -14.53 13.14 17.82
CA GLY A 143 -14.12 14.54 17.64
C GLY A 143 -12.63 14.74 17.36
N GLU A 144 -11.81 13.70 17.51
CA GLU A 144 -10.37 13.75 17.24
C GLU A 144 -10.09 13.37 15.78
N THR A 145 -9.31 14.21 15.08
CA THR A 145 -8.86 13.90 13.72
C THR A 145 -7.46 13.31 13.77
N PHE A 146 -7.28 12.13 13.18
CA PHE A 146 -5.95 11.57 13.02
C PHE A 146 -5.23 12.28 11.86
N ASN A 147 -4.33 13.20 12.20
CA ASN A 147 -3.49 13.89 11.24
C ASN A 147 -2.22 13.09 10.98
N TYR A 148 -2.07 12.61 9.76
CA TYR A 148 -0.94 11.78 9.36
C TYR A 148 -0.43 12.12 7.98
N GLU A 149 0.80 11.71 7.74
CA GLU A 149 1.39 11.68 6.41
C GLU A 149 2.26 10.43 6.26
N PHE A 150 2.54 10.04 5.02
CA PHE A 150 3.42 8.93 4.77
C PHE A 150 4.86 9.41 4.64
N ASN A 151 5.80 8.61 5.12
CA ASN A 151 7.21 8.85 4.87
C ASN A 151 7.45 8.88 3.35
N ASN A 152 8.18 9.88 2.86
CA ASN A 152 8.37 10.18 1.42
C ASN A 152 7.07 10.48 0.64
N GLY A 153 5.94 10.71 1.31
CA GLY A 153 4.67 11.09 0.66
C GLY A 153 3.95 9.96 -0.08
N VAL A 154 4.41 8.71 0.05
CA VAL A 154 3.87 7.55 -0.65
C VAL A 154 3.29 6.55 0.34
N ASN A 155 2.04 6.15 0.16
CA ASN A 155 1.30 5.24 1.04
C ASN A 155 1.36 3.76 0.63
N THR A 156 2.25 3.44 -0.31
CA THR A 156 2.40 2.11 -0.90
C THR A 156 3.73 1.49 -0.52
N TYR A 157 3.74 0.16 -0.39
CA TYR A 157 4.95 -0.62 -0.16
C TYR A 157 4.96 -1.85 -1.09
N ASP A 158 6.01 -1.95 -1.91
CA ASP A 158 6.21 -3.06 -2.84
C ASP A 158 7.15 -4.08 -2.20
N PHE A 159 6.78 -5.36 -2.23
CA PHE A 159 7.57 -6.45 -1.66
C PHE A 159 7.37 -7.77 -2.41
N ALA A 160 8.29 -8.70 -2.20
CA ALA A 160 8.24 -10.05 -2.78
C ALA A 160 7.99 -11.08 -1.69
N HIS A 161 7.24 -12.12 -2.03
CA HIS A 161 6.98 -13.27 -1.16
C HIS A 161 7.24 -14.56 -1.92
N LYS A 162 7.96 -15.49 -1.30
CA LYS A 162 8.38 -16.75 -1.91
C LYS A 162 7.53 -17.91 -1.38
N VAL A 163 7.15 -18.82 -2.27
CA VAL A 163 6.42 -20.05 -1.93
C VAL A 163 7.20 -21.24 -2.45
N SER A 164 7.38 -22.25 -1.59
CA SER A 164 7.99 -23.53 -1.97
C SER A 164 6.87 -24.43 -2.48
N CYS A 165 6.86 -24.66 -3.78
CA CYS A 165 5.93 -25.54 -4.44
C CYS A 165 6.54 -26.95 -4.47
N VAL A 166 5.92 -27.89 -3.76
CA VAL A 166 6.28 -29.30 -3.87
C VAL A 166 5.52 -29.89 -5.06
N GLY A 167 6.24 -30.29 -6.10
CA GLY A 167 5.67 -31.06 -7.21
C GLY A 167 5.33 -32.48 -6.76
N GLY A 168 4.32 -33.10 -7.38
CA GLY A 168 3.91 -34.45 -6.99
C GLY A 168 2.47 -34.85 -7.33
N GLY A 169 1.79 -34.12 -8.21
CA GLY A 169 0.57 -34.65 -8.82
C GLY A 169 0.94 -35.83 -9.72
N TRP A 170 0.37 -37.01 -9.44
CA TRP A 170 0.54 -38.21 -10.27
C TRP A 170 0.30 -37.88 -11.75
N ASN A 171 1.27 -38.16 -12.62
CA ASN A 171 1.15 -37.99 -14.06
C ASN A 171 0.77 -39.35 -14.68
N PRO A 172 -0.46 -39.54 -15.20
CA PRO A 172 -0.85 -40.78 -15.87
C PRO A 172 -0.02 -41.09 -17.12
N ASP A 173 0.62 -40.06 -17.68
CA ASP A 173 1.34 -40.09 -18.95
C ASP A 173 2.87 -40.19 -18.80
N ASP A 174 3.39 -40.36 -17.57
CA ASP A 174 4.81 -40.68 -17.40
C ASP A 174 5.05 -42.14 -17.82
N PRO A 175 5.95 -42.41 -18.79
CA PRO A 175 6.22 -43.78 -19.22
C PRO A 175 6.85 -44.58 -18.07
N LYS A 176 6.30 -45.77 -17.83
CA LYS A 176 6.82 -46.76 -16.88
C LYS A 176 8.19 -47.30 -17.28
#